data_AF-A0A352BDS2-F1
#
_entry.id   AF-A0A352BDS2-F1
#
_cell.length_a   1.000
_cell.length_b   1.000
_cell.length_c   1.000
_cell.angle_alpha   90.00
_cell.angle_beta   90.00
_cell.angle_gamma   90.00
#
_symmetry.space_group_name_H-M   'P 1'
#
loop_
_entity.id
_entity.type
_entity.pdbx_description
1 polymer ?
#
loop_
_entity_poly.entity_id
_entity_poly.type
_entity_poly.pdbx_seq_one_letter_code
_entity_poly.pdbx_strand_id
1 'polypeptide(L)'
;MSTNDFKVIDEQYEAGRLAMRSYVIGFVLSAILTLIPYIIVVSHMFGKQSLVLAVVLFGVTQLLVQVIFFLHLSKKSKPQWNIIVFIFTVLIVAILVVGSLWVMYNLNYNMTDVSPFNSNEGYIPQ
;
A
#
# COMPACT_ATOMS: atom_id res chain seq x y z
N MET A 1 -30.66 -9.85 -40.69
CA MET A 1 -29.87 -10.07 -39.47
C MET A 1 -29.12 -11.38 -39.66
N SER A 2 -27.79 -11.35 -39.69
CA SER A 2 -26.95 -12.49 -40.11
C SER A 2 -26.42 -13.26 -38.91
N THR A 3 -26.15 -14.55 -39.06
CA THR A 3 -25.58 -15.43 -38.03
C THR A 3 -24.26 -14.90 -37.45
N ASN A 4 -23.53 -14.11 -38.24
CA ASN A 4 -22.31 -13.43 -37.83
C ASN A 4 -22.57 -12.32 -36.79
N ASP A 5 -23.71 -11.62 -36.88
CA ASP A 5 -24.09 -10.58 -35.91
C ASP A 5 -24.42 -11.20 -34.55
N PHE A 6 -25.11 -12.35 -34.54
CA PHE A 6 -25.42 -13.08 -33.30
C PHE A 6 -24.14 -13.54 -32.59
N LYS A 7 -23.18 -14.09 -33.34
CA LYS A 7 -21.91 -14.60 -32.79
C LYS A 7 -21.06 -13.48 -32.19
N VAL A 8 -21.04 -12.30 -32.82
CA VAL A 8 -20.32 -11.12 -32.30
C VAL A 8 -20.97 -10.61 -31.00
N ILE A 9 -22.31 -10.61 -30.90
CA ILE A 9 -23.01 -10.16 -29.68
C ILE A 9 -22.74 -11.12 -28.50
N ASP A 10 -22.75 -12.44 -28.74
CA ASP A 10 -22.47 -13.45 -27.71
C ASP A 10 -21.01 -13.39 -27.22
N GLU A 11 -20.05 -13.22 -28.13
CA GLU A 11 -18.62 -13.09 -27.81
C GLU A 11 -18.31 -11.80 -27.02
N GLN A 12 -18.97 -10.69 -27.35
CA GLN A 12 -18.87 -9.44 -26.58
C GLN A 12 -19.52 -9.56 -25.20
N TYR A 13 -20.65 -10.28 -25.09
CA TYR A 13 -21.35 -10.50 -23.82
C TYR A 13 -20.54 -11.40 -22.86
N GLU A 14 -19.92 -12.46 -23.36
CA GLU A 14 -19.00 -13.31 -22.58
C GLU A 14 -17.73 -12.54 -22.15
N ALA A 15 -17.13 -11.75 -23.05
CA ALA A 15 -15.94 -10.97 -22.73
C ALA A 15 -16.21 -9.91 -21.64
N GLY A 16 -17.36 -9.23 -21.69
CA GLY A 16 -17.79 -8.29 -20.64
C GLY A 16 -18.03 -8.97 -19.30
N ARG A 17 -18.64 -10.16 -19.31
CA ARG A 17 -18.91 -10.96 -18.11
C ARG A 17 -17.63 -11.48 -17.45
N LEU A 18 -16.64 -11.94 -18.21
CA LEU A 18 -15.33 -12.36 -17.67
C LEU A 18 -14.56 -11.19 -17.06
N ALA A 19 -14.61 -10.01 -17.68
CA ALA A 19 -13.95 -8.80 -17.16
C ALA A 19 -14.56 -8.37 -15.82
N MET A 20 -15.90 -8.28 -15.74
CA MET A 20 -16.62 -7.97 -14.50
C MET A 20 -16.30 -8.97 -13.38
N ARG A 21 -16.29 -10.28 -13.67
CA ARG A 21 -15.96 -11.32 -12.67
C ARG A 21 -14.55 -11.17 -12.11
N SER A 22 -13.56 -10.80 -12.93
CA SER A 22 -12.18 -10.61 -12.48
C SER A 22 -12.03 -9.41 -11.52
N TYR A 23 -12.69 -8.29 -11.82
CA TYR A 23 -12.70 -7.12 -10.93
C TYR A 23 -13.39 -7.42 -9.60
N VAL A 24 -14.55 -8.09 -9.63
CA VAL A 24 -15.29 -8.45 -8.41
C VAL A 24 -14.49 -9.44 -7.55
N ILE A 25 -13.82 -10.42 -8.17
CA ILE A 25 -12.95 -11.36 -7.43
C ILE A 25 -11.79 -10.62 -6.77
N GLY A 26 -11.12 -9.70 -7.46
CA GLY A 26 -10.03 -8.91 -6.87
C GLY A 26 -10.49 -8.02 -5.71
N PHE A 27 -11.68 -7.42 -5.85
CA PHE A 27 -12.32 -6.63 -4.79
C PHE A 27 -12.63 -7.49 -3.55
N VAL A 28 -13.25 -8.65 -3.73
CA VAL A 28 -13.60 -9.56 -2.63
C VAL A 28 -12.34 -10.12 -1.95
N LEU A 29 -11.30 -10.47 -2.72
CA LEU A 29 -10.05 -10.96 -2.15
C LEU A 29 -9.36 -9.89 -1.29
N SER A 30 -9.33 -8.63 -1.76
CA SER A 30 -8.81 -7.50 -0.98
C SER A 30 -9.63 -7.25 0.28
N ALA A 31 -10.96 -7.32 0.20
CA ALA A 31 -11.83 -7.15 1.36
C ALA A 31 -11.59 -8.22 2.43
N ILE A 32 -11.51 -9.50 2.05
CA ILE A 32 -11.20 -10.61 2.97
C ILE A 32 -9.83 -10.42 3.60
N LEU A 33 -8.82 -10.08 2.80
CA LEU A 33 -7.46 -9.87 3.28
C LEU A 33 -7.33 -8.64 4.19
N THR A 34 -8.27 -7.70 4.15
CA THR A 34 -8.34 -6.57 5.09
C THR A 34 -9.02 -6.97 6.39
N LEU A 35 -10.05 -7.81 6.30
CA LEU A 35 -10.89 -8.20 7.43
C LEU A 35 -10.13 -9.10 8.42
N ILE A 36 -9.29 -10.01 7.92
CA ILE A 36 -8.43 -10.88 8.74
C ILE A 36 -7.49 -10.08 9.67
N PRO A 37 -6.64 -9.16 9.14
CA PRO A 37 -5.85 -8.23 9.95
C PRO A 37 -6.65 -7.49 11.00
N TYR A 38 -7.80 -6.95 10.58
CA TYR A 38 -8.62 -6.08 11.40
C TYR A 38 -9.13 -6.82 12.65
N ILE A 39 -9.59 -8.06 12.48
CA ILE A 39 -10.05 -8.91 13.59
C ILE A 39 -8.90 -9.24 14.55
N ILE A 40 -7.70 -9.52 14.01
CA ILE A 40 -6.50 -9.83 14.82
C ILE A 40 -6.06 -8.62 15.65
N VAL A 41 -6.16 -7.41 15.10
CA VAL A 41 -5.78 -6.16 15.80
C VAL A 41 -6.84 -5.77 16.85
N VAL A 42 -8.13 -5.83 16.49
CA VAL A 42 -9.23 -5.44 17.40
C VAL A 42 -9.37 -6.36 18.60
N SER A 43 -9.06 -7.65 18.44
CA SER A 43 -9.13 -8.62 19.54
C SER A 43 -8.08 -8.39 20.64
N HIS A 44 -7.14 -7.43 20.47
CA HIS A 44 -6.16 -7.01 21.47
C HIS A 44 -5.46 -8.18 22.20
N MET A 45 -5.29 -9.32 21.52
CA MET A 45 -4.79 -10.54 22.16
C MET A 45 -3.30 -10.46 22.56
N PHE A 46 -2.62 -9.37 22.19
CA PHE A 46 -1.19 -9.16 22.40
C PHE A 46 -0.90 -7.82 23.08
N GLY A 47 0.21 -7.76 23.83
CA GLY A 47 0.69 -6.54 24.48
C GLY A 47 0.97 -5.40 23.49
N LYS A 48 0.97 -4.15 23.98
CA LYS A 48 1.03 -2.91 23.16
C LYS A 48 2.11 -2.91 22.07
N GLN A 49 3.31 -3.40 22.37
CA GLN A 49 4.41 -3.47 21.38
C GLN A 49 4.14 -4.48 20.26
N SER A 50 3.59 -5.65 20.59
CA SER A 50 3.25 -6.68 19.60
C SER A 50 2.07 -6.23 18.72
N LEU A 51 1.15 -5.45 19.28
CA LEU A 51 0.02 -4.88 18.54
C LEU A 51 0.49 -3.85 17.50
N VAL A 52 1.41 -2.96 17.87
CA VAL A 52 2.03 -2.00 16.91
C VAL A 52 2.74 -2.72 15.78
N LEU A 53 3.53 -3.75 16.10
CA LEU A 53 4.29 -4.52 15.11
C LEU A 53 3.36 -5.28 14.15
N ALA A 54 2.28 -5.86 14.68
CA ALA A 54 1.25 -6.52 13.88
C ALA A 54 0.53 -5.55 12.93
N VAL A 55 0.16 -4.36 13.40
CA VAL A 55 -0.51 -3.33 12.57
C VAL A 55 0.39 -2.87 11.43
N VAL A 56 1.67 -2.62 11.70
CA VAL A 56 2.62 -2.21 10.66
C VAL A 56 2.80 -3.31 9.61
N LEU A 57 2.99 -4.56 10.03
CA LEU A 57 3.10 -5.70 9.11
C LEU A 57 1.87 -5.83 8.23
N PHE A 58 0.69 -5.82 8.83
CA PHE A 58 -0.56 -5.93 8.09
C PHE A 58 -0.81 -4.74 7.17
N GLY A 59 -0.46 -3.52 7.57
CA GLY A 59 -0.54 -2.33 6.72
C GLY A 59 0.34 -2.44 5.47
N VAL A 60 1.58 -2.94 5.62
CA VAL A 60 2.49 -3.17 4.49
C VAL A 60 1.97 -4.28 3.57
N THR A 61 1.54 -5.41 4.13
CA THR A 61 0.95 -6.51 3.34
C THR A 61 -0.29 -6.03 2.58
N GLN A 62 -1.14 -5.23 3.23
CA GLN A 62 -2.34 -4.67 2.62
C GLN A 62 -2.02 -3.74 1.45
N LEU A 63 -1.02 -2.85 1.60
CA LEU A 63 -0.55 -1.98 0.53
C LEU A 63 -0.11 -2.81 -0.68
N LEU A 64 0.69 -3.87 -0.47
CA LEU A 64 1.15 -4.73 -1.56
C LEU A 64 -0.01 -5.42 -2.28
N VAL A 65 -1.00 -5.91 -1.54
CA VAL A 65 -2.16 -6.60 -2.11
C VAL A 65 -3.02 -5.64 -2.92
N GLN A 66 -3.31 -4.45 -2.40
CA GLN A 66 -4.05 -3.44 -3.16
C GLN A 66 -3.30 -3.03 -4.43
N VAL A 67 -1.99 -2.89 -4.35
CA VAL A 67 -1.14 -2.59 -5.50
C VAL A 67 -1.17 -3.72 -6.55
N ILE A 68 -1.26 -5.00 -6.16
CA ILE A 68 -1.36 -6.14 -7.11
C ILE A 68 -2.76 -6.31 -7.71
N PHE A 69 -3.81 -6.16 -6.89
CA PHE A 69 -5.21 -6.41 -7.29
C PHE A 69 -5.87 -5.22 -7.96
N PHE A 70 -5.59 -4.01 -7.47
CA PHE A 70 -6.19 -2.78 -7.97
C PHE A 70 -5.38 -2.17 -9.09
N LEU A 71 -4.04 -2.22 -8.99
CA LEU A 71 -3.14 -1.86 -10.10
C LEU A 71 -2.86 -3.05 -11.01
N HIS A 72 -3.91 -3.83 -11.29
CA HIS A 72 -3.87 -4.92 -12.25
C HIS A 72 -3.81 -4.35 -13.66
N LEU A 73 -2.62 -3.88 -14.05
CA LEU A 73 -2.30 -3.42 -15.40
C LEU A 73 -2.72 -4.51 -16.39
N SER A 74 -3.81 -4.22 -17.09
CA SER A 74 -4.38 -4.91 -18.24
C SER A 74 -3.74 -6.27 -18.55
N LYS A 75 -4.32 -7.34 -18.01
CA LYS A 75 -4.18 -8.72 -18.52
C LYS A 75 -4.69 -8.90 -19.96
N LYS A 76 -4.89 -7.82 -20.73
CA LYS A 76 -5.10 -7.88 -22.18
C LYS A 76 -3.73 -7.80 -22.87
N SER A 77 -3.28 -8.95 -23.36
CA SER A 77 -2.36 -9.15 -24.48
C SER A 77 -1.32 -8.03 -24.71
N LYS A 78 -0.22 -8.07 -23.92
CA LYS A 78 1.06 -7.32 -24.06
C LYS A 78 0.95 -5.79 -23.80
N PRO A 79 1.68 -5.26 -22.80
CA PRO A 79 3.14 -5.15 -22.89
C PRO A 79 3.87 -5.48 -21.57
N GLN A 80 4.86 -6.37 -21.62
CA GLN A 80 5.72 -6.73 -20.47
C GLN A 80 6.40 -5.51 -19.80
N TRP A 81 6.56 -4.43 -20.57
CA TRP A 81 7.04 -3.13 -20.12
C TRP A 81 6.25 -2.52 -18.97
N ASN A 82 4.95 -2.76 -18.91
CA ASN A 82 4.08 -2.19 -17.89
C ASN A 82 4.37 -2.78 -16.50
N ILE A 83 4.79 -4.06 -16.46
CA ILE A 83 5.27 -4.72 -15.23
C ILE A 83 6.64 -4.18 -14.80
N ILE A 84 7.53 -3.88 -15.77
CA ILE A 84 8.84 -3.27 -15.49
C ILE A 84 8.67 -1.89 -14.81
N VAL A 85 7.80 -1.03 -15.36
CA VAL A 85 7.55 0.32 -14.82
C VAL A 85 6.90 0.25 -13.44
N PHE A 86 6.03 -0.74 -13.24
CA PHE A 86 5.41 -1.00 -11.97
C PHE A 86 6.40 -1.40 -10.87
N ILE A 87 7.25 -2.39 -11.14
CA ILE A 87 8.28 -2.83 -10.18
C ILE A 87 9.23 -1.68 -9.86
N PHE A 88 9.61 -0.89 -10.87
CA PHE A 88 10.44 0.30 -10.68
C PHE A 88 9.77 1.34 -9.76
N THR A 89 8.46 1.58 -9.92
CA THR A 89 7.70 2.50 -9.06
C THR A 89 7.62 1.99 -7.62
N VAL A 90 7.34 0.70 -7.43
CA VAL A 90 7.31 0.08 -6.08
C VAL A 90 8.68 0.20 -5.41
N LEU A 91 9.77 -0.04 -6.15
CA LEU A 91 11.13 0.10 -5.66
C LEU A 91 11.43 1.56 -5.26
N ILE A 92 11.04 2.55 -6.06
CA ILE A 92 11.19 3.97 -5.70
C ILE A 92 10.41 4.28 -4.42
N VAL A 93 9.16 3.86 -4.31
CA VAL A 93 8.35 4.09 -3.10
C VAL A 93 9.02 3.47 -1.88
N ALA A 94 9.55 2.25 -1.98
CA ALA A 94 10.26 1.59 -0.89
C ALA A 94 11.51 2.39 -0.46
N ILE A 95 12.31 2.86 -1.41
CA ILE A 95 13.48 3.71 -1.14
C ILE A 95 13.06 5.02 -0.49
N LEU A 96 11.99 5.67 -0.98
CA LEU A 96 11.51 6.93 -0.42
C LEU A 96 11.01 6.77 1.02
N VAL A 97 10.27 5.70 1.33
CA VAL A 97 9.76 5.45 2.69
C VAL A 97 10.90 5.13 3.65
N VAL A 98 11.77 4.18 3.29
CA VAL A 98 12.91 3.78 4.14
C VAL A 98 13.90 4.95 4.27
N GLY A 99 14.19 5.63 3.16
CA GLY A 99 15.07 6.79 3.12
C GLY A 99 14.52 7.96 3.92
N SER A 100 13.22 8.27 3.81
CA SER A 100 12.57 9.32 4.60
C SER A 100 12.63 9.03 6.11
N LEU A 101 12.30 7.79 6.50
CA LEU A 101 12.40 7.38 7.90
C LEU A 101 13.84 7.45 8.41
N TRP A 102 14.82 7.01 7.61
CA TRP A 102 16.24 7.07 7.96
C TRP A 102 16.75 8.52 8.09
N VAL A 103 16.41 9.38 7.14
CA VAL A 103 16.80 10.80 7.15
C VAL A 103 16.18 11.50 8.35
N MET A 104 14.89 11.29 8.62
CA MET A 104 14.22 11.89 9.78
C MET A 104 14.79 11.39 11.10
N TYR A 105 15.10 10.09 11.20
CA TYR A 105 15.74 9.52 12.39
C TYR A 105 17.14 10.12 12.62
N ASN A 106 17.96 10.22 11.56
CA ASN A 106 19.29 10.82 11.65
C ASN A 106 19.22 12.31 11.95
N LEU A 107 18.35 13.06 11.29
CA LEU A 107 18.14 14.49 11.57
C LEU A 107 17.71 14.69 13.02
N ASN A 108 16.74 13.92 13.51
CA ASN A 108 16.32 14.00 14.91
C ASN A 108 17.49 13.73 15.85
N TYR A 109 18.25 12.65 15.63
CA TYR A 109 19.45 12.33 16.43
C TYR A 109 20.50 13.46 16.40
N ASN A 110 20.74 14.07 15.24
CA ASN A 110 21.71 15.17 15.08
C ASN A 110 21.18 16.54 15.55
N MET A 111 19.86 16.73 15.66
CA MET A 111 19.24 17.97 16.14
C MET A 111 18.86 17.89 17.63
N THR A 112 18.84 16.71 18.26
CA THR A 112 18.66 16.58 19.71
C THR A 112 19.85 17.09 20.53
N ASP A 113 20.94 17.53 19.89
CA ASP A 113 22.12 18.11 20.54
C ASP A 113 22.17 19.67 20.47
N VAL A 114 21.02 20.33 20.30
CA VAL A 114 20.89 21.78 20.56
C VAL A 114 20.18 22.01 21.89
N SER A 115 20.96 22.09 22.96
CA SER A 115 20.51 22.69 24.23
C SER A 115 20.94 24.17 24.27
N PRO A 116 20.01 25.15 24.15
CA PRO A 116 20.34 26.56 24.34
C PRO A 116 20.26 26.94 25.82
N PHE A 117 20.88 26.16 26.70
CA PHE A 117 21.00 26.51 28.11
C PHE A 117 22.42 27.02 28.39
N ASN A 118 22.74 28.21 27.88
CA ASN A 118 23.44 29.16 28.75
C ASN A 118 22.39 29.70 29.72
N SER A 119 22.25 29.01 30.83
CA SER A 119 21.37 29.34 31.95
C SER A 119 21.74 30.58 32.74
N ASN A 120 22.84 31.24 32.37
CA ASN A 120 23.48 32.24 33.20
C ASN A 120 23.21 33.67 32.72
N GLU A 121 22.44 33.87 31.63
CA GLU A 121 22.19 35.18 31.02
C GLU A 121 20.71 35.59 31.00
N GLY A 122 20.00 35.41 32.12
CA GLY A 122 18.59 35.76 32.22
C GLY A 122 18.08 36.27 33.57
N TYR A 123 18.95 36.59 34.53
CA TYR A 123 18.56 37.23 35.79
C TYR A 123 19.04 38.68 35.82
N ILE A 124 18.16 39.62 35.43
CA ILE A 124 18.34 41.05 35.70
C ILE A 124 17.73 41.29 37.09
N PRO A 125 18.52 41.58 38.14
CA PRO A 125 17.96 41.90 39.44
C PRO A 125 17.26 43.28 39.37
N GLN A 126 15.98 43.32 39.78
CA GLN A 126 15.26 44.54 40.15
C GLN A 126 15.43 44.73 41.66
#